data_AF-A0A2N2IXL2-F1
#
_entry.id   AF-A0A2N2IXL2-F1
#
_cell.length_a   1.000
_cell.length_b   1.000
_cell.length_c   1.000
_cell.angle_alpha   90.00
_cell.angle_beta   90.00
_cell.angle_gamma   90.00
#
_symmetry.space_group_name_H-M   'P 1'
#
loop_
_entity.id
_entity.type
_entity.pdbx_description
1 polymer ?
#
loop_
_entity_poly.entity_id
_entity_poly.type
_entity_poly.pdbx_seq_one_letter_code
_entity_poly.pdbx_strand_id
1 'polypeptide(L)'
;MRTGPSLAVLAALLLLGCTPTSKPAGASSHADPPPHAVDPPGCRASERVLSPLLVGADEAFHASLQRASAQGVVVVAYGCDGLRVLEGCRAPGSYAFAATTRVDHAARVTQDETWNLPLSREAVALSGEQVLDVATARLGLLSTTTDAVHGDELRGDCASSTHFVRSVSLGVAATRRGAVGSAVSAENVLGATVPEGCGEGADRRCAPTQLHLQPIAAHRAPADWSSVQPATVSPCPDGTAWTGLVCAKGQGEPSRGPEANEVSSLDRSCEEGVASACAALGRGDGGRPRLGRACWLGDADACASYAEVALLGETPSGDGYEAWRRACEGGLAHRCWSWGMAAARGGAPYQELSAYEAWVRGCQRGSRESCHEAAALAKKEARAAEVLPLLTASCAQSDPSWQGCMALGEAFLTGDGVERSTLRAVDLFERVCAMKVRAGCVRAARVAGERDRTFLLLGKACTLGELDACMQAAELGGISGEGRRWLVEACERFRHAPACERIKG
;
A
#
# COMPACT_ATOMS: atom_id res chain seq x y z
N MET A 1 50.13 -34.59 75.98
CA MET A 1 49.20 -35.72 75.83
C MET A 1 48.47 -35.50 74.50
N ARG A 2 49.00 -35.95 73.36
CA ARG A 2 48.77 -37.27 72.72
C ARG A 2 47.28 -37.67 72.73
N THR A 3 46.63 -37.56 71.57
CA THR A 3 46.18 -38.70 70.73
C THR A 3 45.56 -38.17 69.43
N GLY A 4 46.18 -38.46 68.28
CA GLY A 4 45.46 -38.89 67.07
C GLY A 4 45.30 -40.42 67.10
N PRO A 5 44.93 -41.15 66.01
CA PRO A 5 45.23 -40.78 64.62
C PRO A 5 44.28 -41.30 63.49
N SER A 6 44.61 -40.88 62.25
CA SER A 6 44.65 -41.65 60.97
C SER A 6 43.41 -42.24 60.27
N LEU A 7 43.23 -41.82 59.00
CA LEU A 7 43.19 -42.62 57.75
C LEU A 7 43.22 -41.61 56.58
N ALA A 8 44.37 -41.29 55.97
CA ALA A 8 45.12 -41.99 54.91
C ALA A 8 44.35 -42.08 53.56
N VAL A 9 44.68 -41.24 52.56
CA VAL A 9 45.59 -41.50 51.39
C VAL A 9 44.77 -42.05 50.19
N LEU A 10 44.79 -41.52 48.94
CA LEU A 10 45.92 -41.38 48.00
C LEU A 10 45.50 -40.49 46.80
N ALA A 11 46.40 -39.62 46.37
CA ALA A 11 46.33 -38.83 45.14
C ALA A 11 46.90 -39.61 43.95
N ALA A 12 46.37 -39.39 42.74
CA ALA A 12 47.02 -39.77 41.50
C ALA A 12 47.08 -38.56 40.55
N LEU A 13 48.22 -37.86 40.57
CA LEU A 13 48.65 -36.93 39.53
C LEU A 13 49.25 -37.74 38.37
N LEU A 14 48.76 -37.54 37.16
CA LEU A 14 49.48 -37.83 35.92
C LEU A 14 49.67 -36.51 35.16
N LEU A 15 50.93 -36.11 35.09
CA LEU A 15 51.47 -34.99 34.32
C LEU A 15 51.38 -35.31 32.83
N LEU A 16 50.77 -34.44 32.03
CA LEU A 16 50.98 -34.40 30.58
C LEU A 16 50.98 -32.94 30.07
N GLY A 17 52.20 -32.52 29.72
CA GLY A 17 52.65 -31.51 28.75
C GLY A 17 51.69 -30.45 28.20
N CYS A 18 52.08 -29.19 28.38
CA CYS A 18 51.74 -28.11 27.46
C CYS A 18 52.48 -28.28 26.13
N THR A 19 51.74 -28.36 25.02
CA THR A 19 52.14 -27.80 23.72
C THR A 19 50.93 -27.11 23.08
N PRO A 20 51.10 -25.94 22.45
CA PRO A 20 50.01 -25.20 21.84
C PRO A 20 49.79 -25.66 20.41
N THR A 21 48.59 -26.15 20.09
CA THR A 21 48.12 -26.27 18.71
C THR A 21 46.88 -25.41 18.53
N SER A 22 47.11 -24.24 17.95
CA SER A 22 46.08 -23.37 17.40
C SER A 22 45.30 -24.06 16.29
N LYS A 23 43.97 -24.11 16.42
CA LYS A 23 43.03 -24.19 15.29
C LYS A 23 41.84 -23.26 15.55
N PRO A 24 41.35 -22.53 14.54
CA PRO A 24 40.54 -21.34 14.73
C PRO A 24 39.07 -21.67 15.06
N ALA A 25 38.45 -20.72 15.76
CA ALA A 25 37.03 -20.68 16.08
C ALA A 25 36.17 -20.71 14.81
N GLY A 26 35.23 -21.65 14.76
CA GLY A 26 34.17 -21.73 13.78
C GLY A 26 32.81 -21.59 14.45
N ALA A 27 32.09 -20.54 14.07
CA ALA A 27 30.64 -20.35 14.08
C ALA A 27 29.86 -20.70 15.35
N SER A 28 29.46 -19.66 16.08
CA SER A 28 28.29 -19.64 16.95
C SER A 28 27.05 -20.11 16.18
N SER A 29 26.43 -21.19 16.63
CA SER A 29 25.09 -21.59 16.20
C SER A 29 24.11 -20.45 16.50
N HIS A 30 23.43 -19.97 15.46
CA HIS A 30 22.26 -19.11 15.58
C HIS A 30 21.23 -19.81 16.48
N ALA A 31 20.99 -19.25 17.66
CA ALA A 31 19.79 -19.57 18.42
C ALA A 31 18.62 -18.86 17.74
N ASP A 32 17.59 -19.62 17.39
CA ASP A 32 16.34 -19.07 16.88
C ASP A 32 15.75 -18.04 17.86
N PRO A 33 15.13 -16.94 17.38
CA PRO A 33 14.36 -16.07 18.25
C PRO A 33 13.20 -16.86 18.87
N PRO A 34 12.86 -16.62 20.15
CA PRO A 34 11.77 -17.34 20.80
C PRO A 34 10.44 -17.08 20.07
N PRO A 35 9.54 -18.08 20.01
CA PRO A 35 8.26 -17.94 19.34
C PRO A 35 7.45 -16.82 19.99
N HIS A 36 6.86 -15.95 19.17
CA HIS A 36 5.87 -14.98 19.61
C HIS A 36 4.83 -15.69 20.49
N ALA A 37 4.57 -15.15 21.68
CA ALA A 37 3.49 -15.64 22.52
C ALA A 37 2.19 -15.57 21.72
N VAL A 38 1.53 -16.71 21.56
CA VAL A 38 0.27 -16.81 20.82
C VAL A 38 -0.78 -16.01 21.58
N ASP A 39 -1.30 -14.95 20.94
CA ASP A 39 -2.33 -14.10 21.52
C ASP A 39 -3.59 -14.93 21.87
N PRO A 40 -4.27 -14.62 22.99
CA PRO A 40 -5.47 -15.33 23.39
C PRO A 40 -6.63 -15.11 22.39
N PRO A 41 -7.47 -16.13 22.14
CA PRO A 41 -8.58 -16.02 21.20
C PRO A 41 -9.57 -14.93 21.63
N GLY A 42 -9.86 -14.00 20.72
CA GLY A 42 -10.76 -12.87 20.94
C GLY A 42 -10.06 -11.52 21.09
N CYS A 43 -8.73 -11.49 21.15
CA CYS A 43 -8.01 -10.23 21.01
C CYS A 43 -8.06 -9.72 19.56
N ARG A 44 -8.62 -8.51 19.36
CA ARG A 44 -8.55 -7.74 18.12
C ARG A 44 -7.76 -6.44 18.32
N ALA A 45 -6.76 -6.42 19.20
CA ALA A 45 -5.73 -5.38 19.17
C ALA A 45 -4.86 -5.67 17.95
N SER A 46 -5.44 -5.42 16.79
CA SER A 46 -4.83 -5.76 15.54
C SER A 46 -3.53 -4.98 15.41
N GLU A 47 -2.51 -5.59 14.82
CA GLU A 47 -1.23 -5.02 14.35
C GLU A 47 -1.39 -3.84 13.34
N ARG A 48 -2.56 -3.22 13.34
CA ARG A 48 -3.20 -2.31 12.38
C ARG A 48 -3.42 -0.91 12.95
N VAL A 49 -3.48 -0.76 14.28
CA VAL A 49 -3.61 0.58 14.90
C VAL A 49 -2.23 1.24 14.97
N LEU A 50 -1.79 1.78 13.84
CA LEU A 50 -0.53 2.52 13.77
C LEU A 50 -0.65 3.95 14.29
N SER A 51 -1.79 4.37 14.85
CA SER A 51 -1.97 5.74 15.34
C SER A 51 -2.80 5.86 16.63
N PRO A 52 -2.39 5.24 17.75
CA PRO A 52 -3.18 5.20 18.98
C PRO A 52 -3.30 6.59 19.64
N LEU A 53 -4.52 6.93 20.05
CA LEU A 53 -4.87 8.20 20.70
C LEU A 53 -4.60 8.17 22.19
N LEU A 54 -3.68 8.94 22.76
CA LEU A 54 -3.29 8.85 24.18
C LEU A 54 -4.31 9.42 25.20
N VAL A 55 -5.61 9.41 24.89
CA VAL A 55 -6.64 9.97 25.75
C VAL A 55 -6.95 9.01 26.90
N GLY A 56 -6.63 9.42 28.13
CA GLY A 56 -6.77 8.58 29.34
C GLY A 56 -5.51 7.81 29.73
N ALA A 57 -4.38 8.04 29.04
CA ALA A 57 -3.08 7.55 29.50
C ALA A 57 -2.71 8.20 30.85
N ASP A 58 -2.09 7.42 31.74
CA ASP A 58 -1.70 7.90 33.06
C ASP A 58 -0.45 8.79 33.02
N GLU A 59 -0.21 9.52 34.12
CA GLU A 59 0.96 10.40 34.23
C GLU A 59 2.28 9.64 34.10
N ALA A 60 2.32 8.37 34.52
CA ALA A 60 3.49 7.52 34.42
C ALA A 60 3.87 7.25 32.96
N PHE A 61 2.89 6.90 32.12
CA PHE A 61 3.08 6.69 30.69
C PHE A 61 3.57 7.95 29.99
N HIS A 62 2.96 9.11 30.29
CA HIS A 62 3.38 10.39 29.72
C HIS A 62 4.83 10.73 30.11
N ALA A 63 5.21 10.52 31.37
CA ALA A 63 6.57 10.71 31.83
C ALA A 63 7.57 9.75 31.15
N SER A 64 7.21 8.47 30.99
CA SER A 64 8.01 7.48 30.27
C SER A 64 8.24 7.87 28.81
N LEU A 65 7.19 8.27 28.11
CA LEU A 65 7.26 8.71 26.72
C LEU A 65 8.12 9.98 26.55
N GLN A 66 7.95 10.95 27.45
CA GLN A 66 8.74 12.19 27.41
C GLN A 66 10.22 11.93 27.68
N ARG A 67 10.56 11.07 28.64
CA ARG A 67 11.95 10.68 28.90
C ARG A 67 12.56 9.91 27.73
N ALA A 68 11.84 8.93 27.18
CA ALA A 68 12.33 8.12 26.07
C ALA A 68 12.58 8.98 24.82
N SER A 69 11.67 9.90 24.49
CA SER A 69 11.80 10.78 23.32
C SER A 69 12.92 11.81 23.44
N ALA A 70 13.32 12.18 24.66
CA ALA A 70 14.48 13.04 24.89
C ALA A 70 15.82 12.30 24.69
N GLN A 71 15.83 10.97 24.72
CA GLN A 71 17.05 10.17 24.66
C GLN A 71 17.30 9.52 23.28
N GLY A 72 16.30 9.47 22.42
CA GLY A 72 16.39 8.87 21.09
C GLY A 72 15.02 8.55 20.51
N VAL A 73 14.97 7.74 19.45
CA VAL A 73 13.71 7.27 18.88
C VAL A 73 13.06 6.27 19.84
N VAL A 74 11.79 6.52 20.19
CA VAL A 74 11.06 5.74 21.19
C VAL A 74 10.69 4.38 20.62
N VAL A 75 10.94 3.32 21.38
CA VAL A 75 10.59 1.95 21.05
C VAL A 75 9.50 1.46 22.00
N VAL A 76 8.49 0.78 21.45
CA VAL A 76 7.30 0.34 22.19
C VAL A 76 7.01 -1.15 21.97
N ALA A 77 6.38 -1.73 22.99
CA ALA A 77 5.61 -2.95 22.85
C ALA A 77 4.14 -2.55 22.66
N TYR A 78 3.53 -2.97 21.56
CA TYR A 78 2.14 -2.67 21.25
C TYR A 78 1.47 -3.90 20.65
N GLY A 79 0.35 -4.30 21.26
CA GLY A 79 -0.42 -5.48 20.88
C GLY A 79 -1.59 -5.69 21.83
N CYS A 80 -1.98 -6.95 22.03
CA CYS A 80 -3.12 -7.36 22.84
C CYS A 80 -3.10 -6.94 24.30
N ASP A 81 -1.90 -6.84 24.88
CA ASP A 81 -1.70 -6.44 26.27
C ASP A 81 -1.63 -4.91 26.45
N GLY A 82 -1.84 -4.14 25.38
CA GLY A 82 -1.83 -2.68 25.37
C GLY A 82 -0.52 -2.07 24.88
N LEU A 83 -0.38 -0.76 25.10
CA LEU A 83 0.77 0.04 24.66
C LEU A 83 1.72 0.32 25.81
N ARG A 84 2.99 -0.06 25.66
CA ARG A 84 4.03 0.19 26.67
C ARG A 84 5.29 0.73 26.04
N VAL A 85 5.82 1.81 26.64
CA VAL A 85 7.14 2.35 26.29
C VAL A 85 8.22 1.46 26.90
N LEU A 86 9.19 1.04 26.09
CA LEU A 86 10.33 0.24 26.53
C LEU A 86 11.47 1.18 26.94
N GLU A 87 11.47 1.66 28.18
CA GLU A 87 12.44 2.67 28.67
C GLU A 87 13.91 2.22 28.57
N GLY A 88 14.16 0.91 28.66
CA GLY A 88 15.49 0.31 28.49
C GLY A 88 15.91 0.10 27.03
N CYS A 89 15.02 0.33 26.06
CA CYS A 89 15.26 0.09 24.64
C CYS A 89 15.32 1.40 23.85
N ARG A 90 16.38 1.58 23.05
CA ARG A 90 16.55 2.79 22.23
C ARG A 90 16.90 2.44 20.79
N ALA A 91 16.33 3.22 19.86
CA ALA A 91 16.69 3.22 18.45
C ALA A 91 17.45 4.50 18.08
N PRO A 92 18.36 4.45 17.08
CA PRO A 92 19.11 5.61 16.65
C PRO A 92 18.21 6.69 16.02
N GLY A 93 18.53 7.95 16.33
CA GLY A 93 17.82 9.12 15.82
C GLY A 93 17.40 10.07 16.93
N SER A 94 16.69 11.13 16.56
CA SER A 94 16.19 12.15 17.48
C SER A 94 14.90 12.76 16.94
N TYR A 95 14.11 13.38 17.80
CA TYR A 95 12.90 14.10 17.37
C TYR A 95 13.19 15.57 17.16
N ALA A 96 12.66 16.11 16.07
CA ALA A 96 12.50 17.53 15.86
C ALA A 96 11.07 17.94 16.25
N PHE A 97 10.94 19.11 16.90
CA PHE A 97 9.64 19.72 17.16
C PHE A 97 9.28 20.68 16.03
N ALA A 98 8.03 20.58 15.58
CA ALA A 98 7.40 21.57 14.72
C ALA A 98 6.12 22.08 15.40
N ALA A 99 6.05 23.38 15.65
CA ALA A 99 4.77 24.03 15.95
C ALA A 99 3.87 23.89 14.72
N THR A 100 2.61 23.54 14.93
CA THR A 100 1.66 23.34 13.83
C THR A 100 0.45 24.25 14.00
N THR A 101 -0.21 24.59 12.90
CA THR A 101 -1.53 25.19 12.97
C THR A 101 -2.47 24.25 13.74
N ARG A 102 -3.38 24.84 14.52
CA ARG A 102 -4.36 24.09 15.30
C ARG A 102 -5.20 23.22 14.36
N VAL A 103 -5.20 21.91 14.61
CA VAL A 103 -6.06 20.96 13.90
C VAL A 103 -6.87 20.19 14.93
N ASP A 104 -8.17 20.39 14.86
CA ASP A 104 -9.14 19.78 15.77
C ASP A 104 -9.72 18.51 15.17
N HIS A 105 -9.82 17.46 15.97
CA HIS A 105 -10.47 16.22 15.61
C HIS A 105 -11.47 15.85 16.71
N ALA A 106 -12.63 15.35 16.31
CA ALA A 106 -13.61 14.82 17.24
C ALA A 106 -14.31 13.61 16.64
N ALA A 107 -14.42 12.56 17.45
CA ALA A 107 -14.99 11.29 17.05
C ALA A 107 -15.86 10.74 18.18
N ARG A 108 -16.89 9.98 17.80
CA ARG A 108 -17.66 9.17 18.74
C ARG A 108 -17.09 7.76 18.73
N VAL A 109 -16.92 7.20 19.90
CA VAL A 109 -16.40 5.85 20.12
C VAL A 109 -17.47 5.04 20.83
N THR A 110 -17.94 3.98 20.17
CA THR A 110 -18.84 2.97 20.73
C THR A 110 -18.07 1.86 21.43
N GLN A 111 -18.75 0.95 22.14
CA GLN A 111 -18.14 -0.22 22.79
C GLN A 111 -17.33 -1.09 21.80
N ASP A 112 -17.79 -1.20 20.55
CA ASP A 112 -17.11 -1.97 19.51
C ASP A 112 -15.92 -1.23 18.87
N GLU A 113 -15.69 0.05 19.23
CA GLU A 113 -14.65 0.95 18.71
C GLU A 113 -13.62 1.36 19.77
N THR A 114 -13.77 0.89 21.02
CA THR A 114 -12.85 1.21 22.14
C THR A 114 -11.42 0.69 21.92
N TRP A 115 -11.18 -0.16 20.93
CA TRP A 115 -9.86 -0.66 20.55
C TRP A 115 -8.93 0.42 19.96
N ASN A 116 -9.46 1.57 19.55
CA ASN A 116 -8.68 2.74 19.11
C ASN A 116 -8.15 3.62 20.27
N LEU A 117 -8.51 3.30 21.51
CA LEU A 117 -8.08 4.02 22.71
C LEU A 117 -7.07 3.15 23.50
N PRO A 118 -5.85 3.63 23.76
CA PRO A 118 -4.87 2.95 24.56
C PRO A 118 -5.21 3.16 26.03
N LEU A 119 -5.47 2.03 26.70
CA LEU A 119 -5.03 1.70 28.05
C LEU A 119 -6.09 1.57 29.16
N SER A 120 -5.83 0.51 29.93
CA SER A 120 -6.57 -0.14 31.02
C SER A 120 -8.06 -0.40 30.76
N ARG A 121 -8.45 -1.68 30.82
CA ARG A 121 -9.87 -2.13 30.78
C ARG A 121 -10.77 -1.42 31.80
N GLU A 122 -10.17 -0.74 32.78
CA GLU A 122 -10.83 -0.09 33.91
C GLU A 122 -11.13 1.40 33.65
N ALA A 123 -10.38 2.11 32.79
CA ALA A 123 -10.56 3.55 32.59
C ALA A 123 -11.73 3.92 31.66
N VAL A 124 -12.09 3.05 30.71
CA VAL A 124 -13.16 3.28 29.72
C VAL A 124 -14.07 2.04 29.62
N ALA A 125 -14.58 1.56 30.76
CA ALA A 125 -15.58 0.50 30.77
C ALA A 125 -16.94 1.06 30.27
N LEU A 126 -17.16 1.02 28.95
CA LEU A 126 -18.47 1.25 28.35
C LEU A 126 -19.30 -0.04 28.47
N SER A 127 -20.54 0.06 28.97
CA SER A 127 -21.47 -1.06 29.06
C SER A 127 -22.77 -0.76 28.30
N GLY A 128 -23.20 -1.70 27.46
CA GLY A 128 -24.44 -1.57 26.69
C GLY A 128 -24.33 -0.48 25.62
N GLU A 129 -25.37 0.36 25.48
CA GLU A 129 -25.46 1.41 24.45
C GLU A 129 -24.69 2.71 24.80
N GLN A 130 -23.69 2.64 25.71
CA GLN A 130 -22.91 3.81 26.10
C GLN A 130 -21.95 4.23 24.98
N VAL A 131 -21.91 5.54 24.71
CA VAL A 131 -21.01 6.15 23.72
C VAL A 131 -20.08 7.16 24.38
N LEU A 132 -18.84 7.21 23.92
CA LEU A 132 -17.83 8.16 24.39
C LEU A 132 -17.49 9.12 23.26
N ASP A 133 -17.71 10.41 23.48
CA ASP A 133 -17.21 11.44 22.57
C ASP A 133 -15.76 11.76 22.95
N VAL A 134 -14.85 11.68 21.98
CA VAL A 134 -13.41 11.94 22.14
C VAL A 134 -13.04 13.10 21.23
N ALA A 135 -12.27 14.05 21.73
CA ALA A 135 -11.73 15.13 20.92
C ALA A 135 -10.26 15.40 21.21
N THR A 136 -9.54 15.83 20.19
CA THR A 136 -8.15 16.28 20.27
C THR A 136 -7.99 17.60 19.51
N ALA A 137 -7.12 18.46 20.02
CA ALA A 137 -6.65 19.65 19.33
C ALA A 137 -5.13 19.54 19.22
N ARG A 138 -4.63 19.28 18.02
CA ARG A 138 -3.19 19.18 17.74
C ARG A 138 -2.62 20.58 17.55
N LEU A 139 -1.61 20.89 18.35
CA LEU A 139 -0.95 22.20 18.42
C LEU A 139 0.56 22.11 18.14
N GLY A 140 1.11 20.90 18.08
CA GLY A 140 2.48 20.65 17.67
C GLY A 140 2.72 19.19 17.29
N LEU A 141 3.88 18.93 16.68
CA LEU A 141 4.31 17.61 16.27
C LEU A 141 5.77 17.40 16.65
N LEU A 142 6.07 16.26 17.28
CA LEU A 142 7.42 15.71 17.33
C LEU A 142 7.55 14.66 16.24
N SER A 143 8.54 14.76 15.36
CA SER A 143 8.80 13.73 14.35
C SER A 143 10.28 13.41 14.27
N THR A 144 10.60 12.13 14.05
CA THR A 144 11.96 11.70 13.73
C THR A 144 12.16 11.68 12.21
N THR A 145 13.40 11.87 11.77
CA THR A 145 13.83 11.61 10.38
C THR A 145 14.20 10.14 10.16
N THR A 146 14.14 9.30 11.20
CA THR A 146 14.38 7.86 11.10
C THR A 146 13.20 7.20 10.37
N ASP A 147 13.45 6.76 9.14
CA ASP A 147 12.42 6.20 8.27
C ASP A 147 12.13 4.71 8.52
N ALA A 148 13.09 3.98 9.07
CA ALA A 148 12.96 2.58 9.46
C ALA A 148 13.90 2.28 10.64
N VAL A 149 13.47 1.37 11.50
CA VAL A 149 14.28 0.83 12.60
C VAL A 149 14.30 -0.68 12.45
N HIS A 150 15.49 -1.26 12.50
CA HIS A 150 15.71 -2.71 12.44
C HIS A 150 16.11 -3.25 13.81
N GLY A 151 15.80 -4.52 14.08
CA GLY A 151 16.09 -5.15 15.37
C GLY A 151 17.57 -5.07 15.80
N ASP A 152 18.51 -5.08 14.86
CA ASP A 152 19.97 -5.00 15.11
C ASP A 152 20.46 -3.57 15.45
N GLU A 153 19.65 -2.56 15.22
CA GLU A 153 19.95 -1.16 15.54
C GLU A 153 19.54 -0.79 16.98
N LEU A 154 18.72 -1.65 17.59
CA LEU A 154 18.19 -1.46 18.92
C LEU A 154 19.27 -1.69 19.98
N ARG A 155 19.30 -0.83 21.00
CA ARG A 155 20.26 -0.92 22.11
C ARG A 155 19.54 -0.99 23.44
N GLY A 156 19.95 -1.97 24.26
CA GLY A 156 19.42 -2.21 25.59
C GLY A 156 18.34 -3.29 25.62
N ASP A 157 17.38 -3.19 26.52
CA ASP A 157 16.39 -4.23 26.82
C ASP A 157 15.22 -4.21 25.81
N CYS A 158 15.49 -4.71 24.61
CA CYS A 158 14.61 -4.60 23.44
C CYS A 158 13.85 -5.87 23.07
N ALA A 159 13.97 -6.95 23.84
CA ALA A 159 13.43 -8.27 23.47
C ALA A 159 11.91 -8.27 23.19
N SER A 160 11.14 -7.39 23.83
CA SER A 160 9.69 -7.26 23.62
C SER A 160 9.30 -6.13 22.66
N SER A 161 10.24 -5.60 21.87
CA SER A 161 9.97 -4.48 20.96
C SER A 161 9.10 -4.92 19.78
N THR A 162 8.18 -4.07 19.37
CA THR A 162 7.27 -4.35 18.24
C THR A 162 7.25 -3.19 17.23
N HIS A 163 7.20 -1.96 17.73
CA HIS A 163 7.10 -0.75 16.92
C HIS A 163 8.04 0.32 17.45
N PHE A 164 8.39 1.27 16.60
CA PHE A 164 8.98 2.54 17.01
C PHE A 164 8.00 3.68 16.74
N VAL A 165 8.15 4.78 17.48
CA VAL A 165 7.29 5.95 17.34
C VAL A 165 7.86 6.87 16.26
N ARG A 166 7.20 7.00 15.12
CA ARG A 166 7.63 7.89 14.03
C ARG A 166 7.33 9.35 14.35
N SER A 167 6.18 9.60 14.96
CA SER A 167 5.80 10.94 15.41
C SER A 167 4.83 10.93 16.60
N VAL A 168 4.80 12.04 17.32
CA VAL A 168 3.94 12.30 18.48
C VAL A 168 3.19 13.61 18.24
N SER A 169 1.88 13.54 18.17
CA SER A 169 1.02 14.73 18.19
C SER A 169 0.97 15.29 19.61
N LEU A 170 1.22 16.59 19.73
CA LEU A 170 1.16 17.34 20.99
C LEU A 170 -0.03 18.29 20.97
N GLY A 171 -0.75 18.36 22.07
CA GLY A 171 -1.93 19.21 22.14
C GLY A 171 -2.78 18.99 23.39
N VAL A 172 -4.09 19.14 23.21
CA VAL A 172 -5.11 18.89 24.24
C VAL A 172 -6.00 17.75 23.78
N ALA A 173 -6.38 16.87 24.70
CA ALA A 173 -7.36 15.83 24.45
C ALA A 173 -8.37 15.76 25.60
N ALA A 174 -9.62 15.48 25.28
CA ALA A 174 -10.66 15.28 26.27
C ALA A 174 -11.63 14.18 25.84
N THR A 175 -12.29 13.58 26.82
CA THR A 175 -13.42 12.68 26.61
C THR A 175 -14.63 13.16 27.38
N ARG A 176 -15.80 12.80 26.87
CA ARG A 176 -17.09 13.07 27.50
C ARG A 176 -18.05 11.92 27.20
N ARG A 177 -18.84 11.49 28.18
CA ARG A 177 -19.93 10.52 27.91
C ARG A 177 -20.97 11.19 27.02
N GLY A 178 -21.20 10.63 25.84
CA GLY A 178 -22.11 11.16 24.82
C GLY A 178 -23.53 10.61 24.97
N ALA A 179 -24.50 11.30 24.35
CA ALA A 179 -25.88 10.83 24.21
C ALA A 179 -26.14 10.46 22.74
N VAL A 180 -26.80 9.31 22.51
CA VAL A 180 -27.16 8.81 21.18
C VAL A 180 -27.98 9.89 20.44
N GLY A 181 -27.51 10.31 19.26
CA GLY A 181 -28.18 11.33 18.42
C GLY A 181 -27.65 12.77 18.53
N SER A 182 -26.70 13.06 19.41
CA SER A 182 -26.08 14.40 19.49
C SER A 182 -24.92 14.56 18.49
N ALA A 183 -24.75 15.75 17.89
CA ALA A 183 -23.59 16.08 17.08
C ALA A 183 -22.32 16.21 17.95
N VAL A 184 -21.20 15.64 17.48
CA VAL A 184 -19.90 15.70 18.17
C VAL A 184 -19.02 16.73 17.47
N SER A 185 -18.46 17.66 18.23
CA SER A 185 -17.47 18.62 17.75
C SER A 185 -16.37 18.78 18.79
N ALA A 186 -15.17 19.16 18.35
CA ALA A 186 -14.04 19.37 19.24
C ALA A 186 -14.34 20.48 20.25
N GLU A 187 -15.04 21.54 19.84
CA GLU A 187 -15.47 22.64 20.70
C GLU A 187 -16.39 22.17 21.83
N ASN A 188 -17.34 21.28 21.54
CA ASN A 188 -18.30 20.76 22.53
C ASN A 188 -17.68 19.75 23.51
N VAL A 189 -16.53 19.16 23.17
CA VAL A 189 -15.86 18.11 23.97
C VAL A 189 -14.64 18.65 24.72
N LEU A 190 -13.81 19.49 24.08
CA LEU A 190 -12.64 20.13 24.69
C LEU A 190 -13.00 21.36 25.53
N GLY A 191 -14.17 21.98 25.28
CA GLY A 191 -14.57 23.24 25.90
C GLY A 191 -13.83 24.47 25.35
N ALA A 192 -14.04 25.63 25.98
CA ALA A 192 -13.59 26.94 25.48
C ALA A 192 -12.11 27.29 25.76
N THR A 193 -11.36 26.44 26.47
CA THR A 193 -10.00 26.76 26.95
C THR A 193 -8.93 25.85 26.33
N VAL A 194 -8.81 25.88 25.00
CA VAL A 194 -7.70 25.23 24.28
C VAL A 194 -6.63 26.30 23.98
N PRO A 195 -5.36 26.09 24.37
CA PRO A 195 -4.27 27.03 24.06
C PRO A 195 -4.11 27.24 22.55
N GLU A 196 -3.68 28.43 22.12
CA GLU A 196 -3.45 28.73 20.69
C GLU A 196 -2.23 27.99 20.11
N GLY A 197 -1.35 27.45 20.95
CA GLY A 197 -0.18 26.69 20.51
C GLY A 197 0.61 26.04 21.65
N CYS A 198 1.48 25.09 21.31
CA CYS A 198 2.45 24.53 22.25
C CYS A 198 3.69 25.42 22.31
N GLY A 199 4.05 25.92 23.49
CA GLY A 199 5.33 26.60 23.69
C GLY A 199 6.53 25.69 23.42
N GLU A 200 7.70 26.27 23.15
CA GLU A 200 8.96 25.54 22.95
C GLU A 200 9.70 25.29 24.27
N GLY A 201 10.50 24.21 24.33
CA GLY A 201 11.36 23.91 25.47
C GLY A 201 10.66 23.33 26.70
N ALA A 202 11.12 23.72 27.90
CA ALA A 202 10.64 23.20 29.19
C ALA A 202 9.25 23.74 29.61
N ASP A 203 8.70 24.71 28.87
CA ASP A 203 7.43 25.39 29.14
C ASP A 203 6.25 24.79 28.34
N ARG A 204 6.37 23.51 27.96
CA ARG A 204 5.37 22.79 27.14
C ARG A 204 4.07 22.62 27.91
N ARG A 205 3.11 23.53 27.66
CA ARG A 205 1.71 23.46 28.10
C ARG A 205 0.85 22.42 27.34
N CYS A 206 1.47 21.52 26.58
CA CYS A 206 0.79 20.50 25.77
C CYS A 206 1.22 19.10 26.18
N ALA A 207 0.27 18.17 26.18
CA ALA A 207 0.52 16.76 26.42
C ALA A 207 0.57 15.99 25.09
N PRO A 208 1.27 14.84 25.02
CA PRO A 208 1.10 13.86 23.96
C PRO A 208 -0.36 13.43 23.84
N THR A 209 -0.99 13.62 22.67
CA THR A 209 -2.40 13.27 22.44
C THR A 209 -2.57 12.09 21.50
N GLN A 210 -1.59 11.82 20.65
CA GLN A 210 -1.62 10.70 19.70
C GLN A 210 -0.19 10.29 19.31
N LEU A 211 0.05 8.99 19.17
CA LEU A 211 1.27 8.47 18.58
C LEU A 211 1.03 8.07 17.13
N HIS A 212 2.08 8.09 16.32
CA HIS A 212 2.13 7.39 15.04
C HIS A 212 3.25 6.35 15.11
N LEU A 213 2.87 5.08 15.07
CA LEU A 213 3.73 3.93 15.20
C LEU A 213 4.13 3.40 13.83
N GLN A 214 5.32 2.82 13.75
CA GLN A 214 5.78 2.07 12.59
C GLN A 214 6.40 0.75 13.08
N PRO A 215 6.13 -0.39 12.43
CA PRO A 215 6.70 -1.67 12.84
C PRO A 215 8.23 -1.64 12.79
N ILE A 216 8.86 -2.28 13.77
CA ILE A 216 10.30 -2.54 13.72
C ILE A 216 10.51 -3.72 12.78
N ALA A 217 11.31 -3.52 11.74
CA ALA A 217 11.62 -4.57 10.80
C ALA A 217 12.43 -5.67 11.51
N ALA A 218 11.93 -6.91 11.47
CA ALA A 218 12.58 -8.05 12.11
C ALA A 218 14.01 -8.30 11.58
N HIS A 219 14.28 -7.90 10.34
CA HIS A 219 15.56 -8.12 9.67
C HIS A 219 15.94 -6.90 8.81
N ARG A 220 17.21 -6.48 8.86
CA ARG A 220 17.83 -5.84 7.69
C ARG A 220 17.83 -6.84 6.54
N ALA A 221 17.80 -6.35 5.30
CA ALA A 221 18.05 -7.22 4.14
C ALA A 221 19.28 -8.10 4.42
N PRO A 222 19.25 -9.43 4.18
CA PRO A 222 20.38 -10.30 4.48
C PRO A 222 21.66 -9.72 3.87
N ALA A 223 22.74 -9.69 4.65
CA ALA A 223 24.04 -9.25 4.16
C ALA A 223 24.56 -10.15 3.02
N ASP A 224 23.97 -11.33 2.85
CA ASP A 224 24.33 -12.31 1.85
C ASP A 224 23.10 -12.89 1.13
N TRP A 225 22.74 -12.27 0.01
CA TRP A 225 21.73 -12.78 -0.93
C TRP A 225 22.25 -13.94 -1.82
N SER A 226 23.49 -14.41 -1.63
CA SER A 226 24.09 -15.50 -2.43
C SER A 226 23.72 -16.90 -1.93
N SER A 227 23.09 -17.03 -0.75
CA SER A 227 22.84 -18.32 -0.11
C SER A 227 21.49 -18.97 -0.41
N VAL A 228 20.58 -18.29 -1.14
CA VAL A 228 19.35 -18.93 -1.63
C VAL A 228 19.60 -19.43 -3.05
N GLN A 229 20.04 -20.68 -3.18
CA GLN A 229 20.05 -21.35 -4.48
C GLN A 229 18.61 -21.57 -4.95
N PRO A 230 18.24 -21.15 -6.18
CA PRO A 230 16.97 -21.55 -6.76
C PRO A 230 16.98 -23.06 -7.01
N ALA A 231 15.84 -23.71 -6.77
CA ALA A 231 15.58 -25.03 -7.31
C ALA A 231 15.80 -24.96 -8.83
N THR A 232 16.69 -25.81 -9.33
CA THR A 232 17.13 -25.83 -10.73
C THR A 232 15.95 -26.02 -11.68
N VAL A 233 15.63 -24.99 -12.46
CA VAL A 233 14.80 -25.14 -13.66
C VAL A 233 15.69 -25.79 -14.73
N SER A 234 15.26 -26.92 -15.28
CA SER A 234 16.00 -27.61 -16.35
C SER A 234 16.11 -26.74 -17.60
N PRO A 235 17.24 -26.75 -18.33
CA PRO A 235 17.42 -25.97 -19.54
C PRO A 235 16.50 -26.43 -20.68
N CYS A 236 16.09 -25.49 -21.53
CA CYS A 236 15.33 -25.75 -22.76
C CYS A 236 16.12 -26.69 -23.71
N PRO A 237 15.44 -27.56 -24.48
CA PRO A 237 16.09 -28.41 -25.48
C PRO A 237 16.86 -27.62 -26.54
N ASP A 238 17.91 -28.23 -27.09
CA ASP A 238 18.78 -27.63 -28.09
C ASP A 238 18.01 -27.04 -29.28
N GLY A 239 18.30 -25.77 -29.58
CA GLY A 239 17.65 -25.03 -30.66
C GLY A 239 16.31 -24.39 -30.29
N THR A 240 16.00 -24.25 -29.00
CA THR A 240 14.86 -23.45 -28.49
C THR A 240 15.34 -22.44 -27.47
N ALA A 241 14.69 -21.28 -27.39
CA ALA A 241 14.97 -20.25 -26.39
C ALA A 241 13.74 -20.02 -25.52
N TRP A 242 13.96 -19.73 -24.23
CA TRP A 242 12.89 -19.38 -23.30
C TRP A 242 12.30 -18.02 -23.69
N THR A 243 10.99 -17.97 -23.97
CA THR A 243 10.28 -16.75 -24.39
C THR A 243 9.65 -15.98 -23.22
N GLY A 244 9.94 -16.38 -21.98
CA GLY A 244 9.27 -15.89 -20.77
C GLY A 244 8.00 -16.66 -20.38
N LEU A 245 7.57 -17.64 -21.18
CA LEU A 245 6.43 -18.53 -20.85
C LEU A 245 6.65 -19.99 -21.31
N VAL A 246 7.29 -20.21 -22.46
CA VAL A 246 7.60 -21.54 -23.02
C VAL A 246 8.92 -21.51 -23.80
N CYS A 247 9.55 -22.68 -24.03
CA CYS A 247 10.69 -22.79 -24.95
C CYS A 247 10.17 -22.82 -26.41
N ALA A 248 10.56 -21.87 -27.25
CA ALA A 248 10.13 -21.81 -28.66
C ALA A 248 11.29 -21.48 -29.63
N LYS A 249 11.10 -21.77 -30.91
CA LYS A 249 12.01 -21.39 -32.02
C LYS A 249 11.57 -20.03 -32.57
N GLY A 250 12.29 -18.96 -32.24
CA GLY A 250 11.94 -17.60 -32.66
C GLY A 250 13.14 -16.78 -33.12
N GLN A 251 13.06 -16.31 -34.37
CA GLN A 251 13.90 -15.24 -34.92
C GLN A 251 13.40 -13.90 -34.37
N GLY A 252 14.19 -13.29 -33.49
CA GLY A 252 13.97 -11.96 -32.95
C GLY A 252 15.18 -11.61 -32.12
N GLU A 253 15.92 -10.59 -32.53
CA GLU A 253 17.13 -10.17 -31.82
C GLU A 253 16.80 -9.87 -30.35
N PRO A 254 17.50 -10.47 -29.39
CA PRO A 254 17.38 -10.07 -28.00
C PRO A 254 17.89 -8.64 -27.88
N SER A 255 17.15 -7.80 -27.16
CA SER A 255 17.66 -6.53 -26.64
C SER A 255 19.02 -6.81 -25.97
N ARG A 256 20.07 -6.20 -26.52
CA ARG A 256 21.47 -6.35 -26.14
C ARG A 256 21.61 -6.26 -24.61
N GLY A 257 21.87 -7.39 -23.96
CA GLY A 257 22.37 -7.40 -22.59
C GLY A 257 23.81 -6.85 -22.56
N PRO A 258 24.26 -6.33 -21.41
CA PRO A 258 25.60 -5.78 -21.25
C PRO A 258 26.69 -6.84 -21.48
N GLU A 259 27.85 -6.44 -21.99
CA GLU A 259 28.98 -7.34 -22.26
C GLU A 259 29.58 -7.90 -20.97
N ALA A 260 30.30 -9.04 -21.02
CA ALA A 260 30.78 -9.76 -19.83
C ALA A 260 31.62 -8.92 -18.85
N ASN A 261 32.32 -7.89 -19.33
CA ASN A 261 33.07 -6.95 -18.48
C ASN A 261 32.16 -5.95 -17.76
N GLU A 262 31.06 -5.51 -18.39
CA GLU A 262 30.06 -4.63 -17.78
C GLU A 262 29.28 -5.34 -16.67
N VAL A 263 28.96 -6.64 -16.84
CA VAL A 263 28.26 -7.45 -15.82
C VAL A 263 29.04 -7.46 -14.50
N SER A 264 30.37 -7.62 -14.53
CA SER A 264 31.22 -7.62 -13.32
C SER A 264 31.24 -6.27 -12.58
N SER A 265 31.09 -5.17 -13.32
CA SER A 265 31.04 -3.82 -12.76
C SER A 265 29.67 -3.47 -12.18
N LEU A 266 28.60 -3.95 -12.83
CA LEU A 266 27.22 -3.84 -12.37
C LEU A 266 27.00 -4.68 -11.12
N ASP A 267 27.59 -5.87 -11.03
CA ASP A 267 27.50 -6.74 -9.86
C ASP A 267 28.04 -6.05 -8.61
N ARG A 268 29.25 -5.50 -8.69
CA ARG A 268 29.85 -4.72 -7.61
C ARG A 268 29.02 -3.48 -7.25
N SER A 269 28.54 -2.75 -8.25
CA SER A 269 27.69 -1.56 -8.03
C SER A 269 26.39 -1.92 -7.32
N CYS A 270 25.80 -3.07 -7.66
CA CYS A 270 24.62 -3.57 -6.96
C CYS A 270 24.96 -4.00 -5.52
N GLU A 271 26.11 -4.64 -5.30
CA GLU A 271 26.61 -4.99 -3.96
C GLU A 271 26.84 -3.75 -3.08
N GLU A 272 27.27 -2.64 -3.69
CA GLU A 272 27.42 -1.33 -3.06
C GLU A 272 26.09 -0.60 -2.82
N GLY A 273 24.95 -1.18 -3.23
CA GLY A 273 23.62 -0.64 -2.98
C GLY A 273 23.09 0.30 -4.06
N VAL A 274 23.65 0.29 -5.26
CA VAL A 274 23.12 1.06 -6.38
C VAL A 274 21.89 0.36 -6.97
N ALA A 275 20.70 0.93 -6.73
CA ALA A 275 19.41 0.34 -7.09
C ALA A 275 19.30 0.03 -8.59
N SER A 276 19.72 0.96 -9.45
CA SER A 276 19.66 0.83 -10.91
C SER A 276 20.57 -0.29 -11.46
N ALA A 277 21.71 -0.52 -10.82
CA ALA A 277 22.62 -1.63 -11.16
C ALA A 277 21.98 -2.97 -10.79
N CYS A 278 21.37 -3.06 -9.60
CA CYS A 278 20.60 -4.24 -9.20
C CYS A 278 19.40 -4.49 -10.14
N ALA A 279 18.70 -3.43 -10.57
CA ALA A 279 17.58 -3.54 -11.49
C ALA A 279 18.02 -4.04 -12.87
N ALA A 280 19.17 -3.56 -13.37
CA ALA A 280 19.74 -4.00 -14.64
C ALA A 280 20.08 -5.49 -14.65
N LEU A 281 20.70 -5.98 -13.57
CA LEU A 281 21.02 -7.40 -13.40
C LEU A 281 19.77 -8.28 -13.19
N GLY A 282 18.72 -7.70 -12.62
CA GLY A 282 17.47 -8.40 -12.34
C GLY A 282 16.56 -8.65 -13.55
N ARG A 283 16.82 -8.02 -14.71
CA ARG A 283 16.00 -8.10 -15.93
C ARG A 283 16.18 -9.39 -16.76
N GLY A 284 16.73 -10.47 -16.18
CA GLY A 284 16.94 -11.78 -16.82
C GLY A 284 16.49 -12.97 -15.95
N ASP A 285 16.65 -14.20 -16.46
CA ASP A 285 16.23 -15.43 -15.77
C ASP A 285 16.92 -15.59 -14.41
N GLY A 286 16.16 -15.91 -13.36
CA GLY A 286 16.67 -16.05 -11.99
C GLY A 286 16.95 -14.72 -11.26
N GLY A 287 16.66 -13.57 -11.88
CA GLY A 287 16.94 -12.23 -11.35
C GLY A 287 16.03 -11.73 -10.21
N ARG A 288 15.08 -12.54 -9.72
CA ARG A 288 14.13 -12.17 -8.64
C ARG A 288 14.83 -11.59 -7.40
N PRO A 289 15.95 -12.15 -6.88
CA PRO A 289 16.67 -11.57 -5.75
C PRO A 289 17.24 -10.17 -6.03
N ARG A 290 17.77 -9.95 -7.25
CA ARG A 290 18.35 -8.67 -7.67
C ARG A 290 17.28 -7.61 -7.90
N LEU A 291 16.12 -7.99 -8.47
CA LEU A 291 14.94 -7.12 -8.56
C LEU A 291 14.40 -6.76 -7.18
N GLY A 292 14.36 -7.73 -6.25
CA GLY A 292 13.98 -7.49 -4.86
C GLY A 292 14.94 -6.50 -4.22
N ARG A 293 16.25 -6.71 -4.31
CA ARG A 293 17.22 -5.76 -3.78
C ARG A 293 17.07 -4.35 -4.36
N ALA A 294 16.93 -4.22 -5.68
CA ALA A 294 16.72 -2.94 -6.35
C ALA A 294 15.45 -2.22 -5.84
N CYS A 295 14.35 -2.96 -5.66
CA CYS A 295 13.12 -2.42 -5.13
C CYS A 295 13.28 -1.91 -3.69
N TRP A 296 14.01 -2.63 -2.83
CA TRP A 296 14.19 -2.24 -1.43
C TRP A 296 15.18 -1.08 -1.29
N LEU A 297 16.00 -0.84 -2.31
CA LEU A 297 16.84 0.34 -2.47
C LEU A 297 16.09 1.54 -3.10
N GLY A 298 14.79 1.39 -3.40
CA GLY A 298 13.92 2.48 -3.84
C GLY A 298 13.69 2.60 -5.35
N ASP A 299 14.14 1.61 -6.15
CA ASP A 299 13.84 1.59 -7.59
C ASP A 299 12.38 1.13 -7.83
N ALA A 300 11.52 2.07 -8.24
CA ALA A 300 10.08 1.83 -8.39
C ALA A 300 9.76 0.84 -9.52
N ASP A 301 10.51 0.87 -10.63
CA ASP A 301 10.33 -0.05 -11.75
C ASP A 301 10.78 -1.47 -11.37
N ALA A 302 11.85 -1.60 -10.60
CA ALA A 302 12.25 -2.88 -10.04
C ALA A 302 11.23 -3.41 -9.04
N CYS A 303 10.57 -2.55 -8.27
CA CYS A 303 9.45 -2.95 -7.41
C CYS A 303 8.27 -3.48 -8.23
N ALA A 304 7.93 -2.81 -9.33
CA ALA A 304 6.90 -3.25 -10.25
C ALA A 304 7.21 -4.64 -10.84
N SER A 305 8.44 -4.85 -11.32
CA SER A 305 8.90 -6.12 -11.89
C SER A 305 9.04 -7.22 -10.84
N TYR A 306 9.58 -6.91 -9.65
CA TYR A 306 9.69 -7.85 -8.55
C TYR A 306 8.32 -8.35 -8.11
N ALA A 307 7.35 -7.44 -7.96
CA ALA A 307 5.99 -7.78 -7.59
C ALA A 307 5.37 -8.79 -8.57
N GLU A 308 5.54 -8.55 -9.87
CA GLU A 308 5.02 -9.43 -10.91
C GLU A 308 5.59 -10.84 -10.82
N VAL A 309 6.91 -10.97 -10.68
CA VAL A 309 7.57 -12.28 -10.54
C VAL A 309 7.22 -12.94 -9.20
N ALA A 310 7.12 -12.17 -8.12
CA ALA A 310 6.85 -12.67 -6.78
C ALA A 310 5.41 -13.19 -6.60
N LEU A 311 4.47 -12.64 -7.37
CA LEU A 311 3.04 -12.99 -7.31
C LEU A 311 2.61 -14.06 -8.30
N LEU A 312 3.41 -14.31 -9.34
CA LEU A 312 3.21 -15.42 -10.28
C LEU A 312 3.85 -16.74 -9.82
N GLY A 313 4.61 -16.74 -8.72
CA GLY A 313 5.20 -17.95 -8.14
C GLY A 313 4.15 -18.91 -7.54
N GLU A 314 4.53 -20.18 -7.35
CA GLU A 314 3.66 -21.24 -6.79
C GLU A 314 3.02 -20.85 -5.44
N THR A 315 3.72 -20.01 -4.67
CA THR A 315 3.20 -19.34 -3.48
C THR A 315 3.43 -17.83 -3.64
N PRO A 316 2.36 -17.04 -3.83
CA PRO A 316 2.48 -15.58 -3.88
C PRO A 316 3.07 -15.04 -2.57
N SER A 317 4.22 -14.37 -2.63
CA SER A 317 4.85 -13.83 -1.42
C SER A 317 4.22 -12.52 -0.98
N GLY A 318 4.11 -12.29 0.34
CA GLY A 318 3.70 -10.99 0.89
C GLY A 318 4.56 -9.84 0.37
N ASP A 319 5.86 -10.09 0.18
CA ASP A 319 6.82 -9.16 -0.41
C ASP A 319 6.45 -8.68 -1.82
N GLY A 320 5.81 -9.52 -2.62
CA GLY A 320 5.40 -9.15 -3.97
C GLY A 320 4.34 -8.05 -3.96
N TYR A 321 3.44 -8.10 -2.99
CA TYR A 321 2.39 -7.10 -2.85
C TYR A 321 2.87 -5.82 -2.17
N GLU A 322 3.77 -5.94 -1.19
CA GLU A 322 4.52 -4.81 -0.63
C GLU A 322 5.33 -4.08 -1.71
N ALA A 323 5.87 -4.81 -2.68
CA ALA A 323 6.53 -4.22 -3.83
C ALA A 323 5.55 -3.43 -4.74
N TRP A 324 4.29 -3.85 -4.90
CA TRP A 324 3.28 -2.99 -5.57
C TRP A 324 3.02 -1.69 -4.82
N ARG A 325 2.96 -1.73 -3.48
CA ARG A 325 2.82 -0.52 -2.66
C ARG A 325 4.00 0.43 -2.89
N ARG A 326 5.23 -0.08 -2.78
CA ARG A 326 6.45 0.72 -2.98
C ARG A 326 6.56 1.28 -4.39
N ALA A 327 6.19 0.50 -5.41
CA ALA A 327 6.12 0.97 -6.79
C ALA A 327 5.09 2.11 -6.94
N CYS A 328 3.92 1.97 -6.33
CA CYS A 328 2.92 3.04 -6.28
C CYS A 328 3.47 4.27 -5.56
N GLU A 329 4.05 4.14 -4.36
CA GLU A 329 4.63 5.25 -3.60
C GLU A 329 5.76 5.95 -4.37
N GLY A 330 6.59 5.17 -5.07
CA GLY A 330 7.67 5.62 -5.94
C GLY A 330 7.25 6.29 -7.25
N GLY A 331 5.95 6.47 -7.49
CA GLY A 331 5.43 7.29 -8.59
C GLY A 331 4.73 6.54 -9.70
N LEU A 332 4.80 5.19 -9.73
CA LEU A 332 4.20 4.41 -10.80
C LEU A 332 2.68 4.31 -10.64
N ALA A 333 1.97 5.24 -11.30
CA ALA A 333 0.52 5.36 -11.22
C ALA A 333 -0.22 4.05 -11.48
N HIS A 334 0.21 3.27 -12.47
CA HIS A 334 -0.41 1.99 -12.84
C HIS A 334 -0.26 0.91 -11.75
N ARG A 335 0.78 0.99 -10.90
CA ARG A 335 0.94 0.04 -9.78
C ARG A 335 0.07 0.40 -8.59
N CYS A 336 -0.41 1.65 -8.49
CA CYS A 336 -1.47 2.01 -7.54
C CYS A 336 -2.78 1.29 -7.84
N TRP A 337 -3.08 1.02 -9.13
CA TRP A 337 -4.22 0.17 -9.51
C TRP A 337 -4.03 -1.27 -9.03
N SER A 338 -2.87 -1.88 -9.29
CA SER A 338 -2.58 -3.25 -8.86
C SER A 338 -2.65 -3.40 -7.33
N TRP A 339 -2.10 -2.43 -6.61
CA TRP A 339 -2.18 -2.37 -5.15
C TRP A 339 -3.62 -2.23 -4.65
N GLY A 340 -4.43 -1.33 -5.24
CA GLY A 340 -5.84 -1.18 -4.90
C GLY A 340 -6.69 -2.42 -5.24
N MET A 341 -6.38 -3.11 -6.35
CA MET A 341 -7.04 -4.38 -6.72
C MET A 341 -6.71 -5.50 -5.73
N ALA A 342 -5.46 -5.55 -5.24
CA ALA A 342 -5.09 -6.47 -4.17
C ALA A 342 -5.84 -6.13 -2.88
N ALA A 343 -5.91 -4.84 -2.55
CA ALA A 343 -6.64 -4.32 -1.39
C ALA A 343 -8.12 -4.74 -1.40
N ALA A 344 -8.80 -4.54 -2.53
CA ALA A 344 -10.22 -4.85 -2.69
C ALA A 344 -10.58 -6.33 -2.52
N ARG A 345 -9.61 -7.25 -2.71
CA ARG A 345 -9.83 -8.70 -2.58
C ARG A 345 -9.68 -9.20 -1.13
N GLY A 346 -9.28 -8.36 -0.18
CA GLY A 346 -9.45 -8.61 1.25
C GLY A 346 -8.55 -9.67 1.90
N GLY A 347 -7.41 -10.02 1.30
CA GLY A 347 -6.42 -10.92 1.93
C GLY A 347 -5.74 -10.34 3.18
N ALA A 348 -5.09 -11.18 3.99
CA ALA A 348 -4.43 -10.76 5.25
C ALA A 348 -3.46 -9.54 5.14
N PRO A 349 -2.69 -9.34 4.04
CA PRO A 349 -1.83 -8.15 3.88
C PRO A 349 -2.58 -6.87 3.45
N TYR A 350 -3.90 -6.95 3.20
CA TYR A 350 -4.69 -5.93 2.50
C TYR A 350 -5.78 -5.28 3.32
N GLN A 351 -6.00 -5.75 4.55
CA GLN A 351 -7.11 -5.30 5.38
C GLN A 351 -6.92 -3.88 5.96
N GLU A 352 -5.75 -3.27 5.73
CA GLU A 352 -5.34 -1.94 6.22
C GLU A 352 -5.43 -0.82 5.16
N LEU A 353 -5.55 -1.18 3.88
CA LEU A 353 -5.63 -0.22 2.79
C LEU A 353 -7.07 -0.11 2.32
N SER A 354 -7.63 1.10 2.29
CA SER A 354 -8.82 1.28 1.47
C SER A 354 -8.41 1.19 -0.01
N ALA A 355 -8.96 0.22 -0.73
CA ALA A 355 -8.76 0.14 -2.19
C ALA A 355 -9.04 1.49 -2.88
N TYR A 356 -9.99 2.24 -2.32
CA TYR A 356 -10.31 3.61 -2.67
C TYR A 356 -9.10 4.55 -2.65
N GLU A 357 -8.35 4.63 -1.55
CA GLU A 357 -7.19 5.54 -1.44
C GLU A 357 -6.09 5.22 -2.44
N ALA A 358 -5.81 3.93 -2.67
CA ALA A 358 -4.84 3.51 -3.67
C ALA A 358 -5.26 3.95 -5.08
N TRP A 359 -6.52 3.75 -5.43
CA TRP A 359 -7.06 4.17 -6.72
C TRP A 359 -7.17 5.69 -6.88
N VAL A 360 -7.53 6.43 -5.82
CA VAL A 360 -7.50 7.90 -5.83
C VAL A 360 -6.09 8.42 -6.10
N ARG A 361 -5.07 7.85 -5.43
CA ARG A 361 -3.67 8.21 -5.66
C ARG A 361 -3.20 7.89 -7.07
N GLY A 362 -3.54 6.70 -7.59
CA GLY A 362 -3.24 6.33 -8.96
C GLY A 362 -3.91 7.28 -9.97
N CYS A 363 -5.16 7.66 -9.71
CA CYS A 363 -5.91 8.57 -10.56
C CYS A 363 -5.30 9.98 -10.58
N GLN A 364 -4.90 10.52 -9.43
CA GLN A 364 -4.18 11.81 -9.31
C GLN A 364 -2.90 11.84 -10.16
N ARG A 365 -2.29 10.68 -10.41
CA ARG A 365 -1.06 10.51 -11.20
C ARG A 365 -1.33 10.03 -12.62
N GLY A 366 -2.58 10.07 -13.08
CA GLY A 366 -2.96 9.75 -14.45
C GLY A 366 -3.16 8.27 -14.77
N SER A 367 -3.15 7.36 -13.78
CA SER A 367 -3.56 5.97 -14.04
C SER A 367 -5.04 5.93 -14.38
N ARG A 368 -5.30 5.50 -15.60
CA ARG A 368 -6.64 5.50 -16.17
C ARG A 368 -7.53 4.44 -15.52
N GLU A 369 -6.94 3.28 -15.23
CA GLU A 369 -7.55 2.16 -14.52
C GLU A 369 -7.89 2.56 -13.08
N SER A 370 -6.99 3.29 -12.41
CA SER A 370 -7.23 3.77 -11.05
C SER A 370 -8.40 4.77 -10.99
N CYS A 371 -8.51 5.68 -11.96
CA CYS A 371 -9.66 6.60 -12.01
C CYS A 371 -10.99 5.86 -12.19
N HIS A 372 -11.02 4.80 -12.99
CA HIS A 372 -12.21 3.98 -13.20
C HIS A 372 -12.66 3.31 -11.89
N GLU A 373 -11.74 2.61 -11.22
CA GLU A 373 -12.07 1.87 -9.99
C GLU A 373 -12.46 2.80 -8.84
N ALA A 374 -11.75 3.94 -8.69
CA ALA A 374 -12.12 4.96 -7.70
C ALA A 374 -13.53 5.50 -7.94
N ALA A 375 -13.89 5.79 -9.20
CA ALA A 375 -15.23 6.29 -9.54
C ALA A 375 -16.33 5.24 -9.31
N ALA A 376 -16.07 3.99 -9.69
CA ALA A 376 -17.02 2.89 -9.48
C ALA A 376 -17.30 2.66 -7.99
N LEU A 377 -16.26 2.69 -7.15
CA LEU A 377 -16.41 2.53 -5.70
C LEU A 377 -17.08 3.75 -5.07
N ALA A 378 -16.65 4.97 -5.42
CA ALA A 378 -17.27 6.20 -4.93
C ALA A 378 -18.77 6.27 -5.24
N LYS A 379 -19.19 5.81 -6.43
CA LYS A 379 -20.60 5.70 -6.78
C LYS A 379 -21.35 4.74 -5.86
N LYS A 380 -20.80 3.54 -5.63
CA LYS A 380 -21.41 2.52 -4.75
C LYS A 380 -21.59 3.03 -3.32
N GLU A 381 -20.66 3.86 -2.85
CA GLU A 381 -20.65 4.42 -1.49
C GLU A 381 -21.39 5.75 -1.37
N ALA A 382 -22.08 6.23 -2.42
CA ALA A 382 -22.72 7.54 -2.47
C ALA A 382 -21.76 8.74 -2.22
N ARG A 383 -20.49 8.57 -2.61
CA ARG A 383 -19.38 9.54 -2.48
C ARG A 383 -18.88 10.05 -3.83
N ALA A 384 -19.67 9.86 -4.90
CA ALA A 384 -19.28 10.23 -6.27
C ALA A 384 -18.79 11.67 -6.40
N ALA A 385 -19.34 12.61 -5.60
CA ALA A 385 -18.94 14.01 -5.60
C ALA A 385 -17.44 14.23 -5.32
N GLU A 386 -16.83 13.38 -4.49
CA GLU A 386 -15.43 13.52 -4.06
C GLU A 386 -14.43 13.28 -5.20
N VAL A 387 -14.77 12.43 -6.16
CA VAL A 387 -13.88 12.06 -7.27
C VAL A 387 -14.08 12.91 -8.53
N LEU A 388 -15.16 13.70 -8.60
CA LEU A 388 -15.45 14.53 -9.78
C LEU A 388 -14.34 15.51 -10.16
N PRO A 389 -13.67 16.22 -9.22
CA PRO A 389 -12.56 17.09 -9.58
C PRO A 389 -11.41 16.31 -10.23
N LEU A 390 -11.13 15.11 -9.72
CA LEU A 390 -10.11 14.22 -10.25
C LEU A 390 -10.47 13.70 -11.64
N LEU A 391 -11.71 13.28 -11.85
CA LEU A 391 -12.20 12.84 -13.16
C LEU A 391 -12.19 13.99 -14.19
N THR A 392 -12.56 15.19 -13.76
CA THR A 392 -12.54 16.41 -14.60
C THR A 392 -11.11 16.73 -15.01
N ALA A 393 -10.17 16.76 -14.06
CA ALA A 393 -8.76 16.98 -14.35
C ALA A 393 -8.22 15.89 -15.28
N SER A 394 -8.47 14.60 -14.97
CA SER A 394 -8.01 13.46 -15.76
C SER A 394 -8.52 13.48 -17.21
N CYS A 395 -9.73 13.98 -17.43
CA CYS A 395 -10.32 14.13 -18.76
C CYS A 395 -9.86 15.40 -19.51
N ALA A 396 -9.37 16.43 -18.80
CA ALA A 396 -8.96 17.71 -19.40
C ALA A 396 -7.47 17.78 -19.76
N GLN A 397 -6.66 16.77 -19.40
CA GLN A 397 -5.23 16.70 -19.69
C GLN A 397 -4.92 16.56 -21.19
N SER A 398 -3.67 16.83 -21.57
CA SER A 398 -3.16 16.68 -22.95
C SER A 398 -3.20 15.23 -23.45
N ASP A 399 -3.00 14.26 -22.56
CA ASP A 399 -3.29 12.84 -22.79
C ASP A 399 -4.45 12.41 -21.87
N PRO A 400 -5.71 12.65 -22.29
CA PRO A 400 -6.86 12.45 -21.43
C PRO A 400 -7.13 10.98 -21.16
N SER A 401 -7.48 10.65 -19.91
CA SER A 401 -7.95 9.31 -19.55
C SER A 401 -9.33 9.06 -20.16
N TRP A 402 -9.42 8.15 -21.12
CA TRP A 402 -10.71 7.77 -21.68
C TRP A 402 -11.63 7.17 -20.61
N GLN A 403 -11.10 6.41 -19.65
CA GLN A 403 -11.85 5.90 -18.50
C GLN A 403 -12.36 7.03 -17.60
N GLY A 404 -11.53 8.05 -17.33
CA GLY A 404 -11.92 9.21 -16.53
C GLY A 404 -13.03 10.02 -17.21
N CYS A 405 -12.90 10.27 -18.52
CA CYS A 405 -13.95 10.91 -19.32
C CYS A 405 -15.25 10.10 -19.36
N MET A 406 -15.15 8.77 -19.50
CA MET A 406 -16.32 7.87 -19.45
C MET A 406 -17.02 7.95 -18.10
N ALA A 407 -16.28 7.84 -16.99
CA ALA A 407 -16.84 7.90 -15.65
C ALA A 407 -17.50 9.26 -15.36
N LEU A 408 -16.89 10.36 -15.81
CA LEU A 408 -17.49 11.69 -15.71
C LEU A 408 -18.78 11.81 -16.55
N GLY A 409 -18.79 11.25 -17.75
CA GLY A 409 -19.98 11.21 -18.61
C GLY A 409 -21.12 10.42 -17.96
N GLU A 410 -20.82 9.27 -17.36
CA GLU A 410 -21.79 8.48 -16.60
C GLU A 410 -22.32 9.27 -15.39
N ALA A 411 -21.47 9.99 -14.65
CA ALA A 411 -21.91 10.82 -13.53
C ALA A 411 -22.91 11.91 -13.97
N PHE A 412 -22.69 12.58 -15.10
CA PHE A 412 -23.67 13.53 -15.67
C PHE A 412 -24.96 12.85 -16.14
N LEU A 413 -24.87 11.62 -16.63
CA LEU A 413 -26.05 10.88 -17.11
C LEU A 413 -26.96 10.46 -15.95
N THR A 414 -26.37 10.04 -14.83
CA THR A 414 -27.11 9.54 -13.66
C THR A 414 -27.44 10.64 -12.66
N GLY A 415 -26.64 11.71 -12.61
CA GLY A 415 -26.71 12.74 -11.56
C GLY A 415 -25.91 12.37 -10.31
N ASP A 416 -24.91 11.49 -10.42
CA ASP A 416 -24.11 11.03 -9.29
C ASP A 416 -23.11 12.14 -8.86
N GLY A 417 -23.46 12.88 -7.81
CA GLY A 417 -22.63 13.97 -7.27
C GLY A 417 -22.58 15.25 -8.13
N VAL A 418 -23.26 15.26 -9.28
CA VAL A 418 -23.41 16.41 -10.18
C VAL A 418 -24.87 16.62 -10.55
N GLU A 419 -25.21 17.85 -10.97
CA GLU A 419 -26.47 18.09 -11.65
C GLU A 419 -26.54 17.26 -12.95
N ARG A 420 -27.62 16.47 -13.07
CA ARG A 420 -27.84 15.59 -14.21
C ARG A 420 -27.92 16.39 -15.51
N SER A 421 -27.15 16.00 -16.51
CA SER A 421 -27.12 16.63 -17.82
C SER A 421 -26.79 15.64 -18.93
N THR A 422 -27.78 15.27 -19.74
CA THR A 422 -27.60 14.38 -20.89
C THR A 422 -26.67 14.97 -21.95
N LEU A 423 -26.78 16.28 -22.19
CA LEU A 423 -25.92 16.99 -23.16
C LEU A 423 -24.44 16.90 -22.78
N ARG A 424 -24.11 17.19 -21.51
CA ARG A 424 -22.73 17.08 -21.02
C ARG A 424 -22.20 15.64 -21.06
N ALA A 425 -23.06 14.67 -20.76
CA ALA A 425 -22.70 13.26 -20.86
C ALA A 425 -22.36 12.86 -22.30
N VAL A 426 -23.20 13.26 -23.28
CA VAL A 426 -22.96 13.00 -24.71
C VAL A 426 -21.64 13.61 -25.16
N ASP A 427 -21.36 14.87 -24.82
CA ASP A 427 -20.10 15.53 -25.21
C ASP A 427 -18.87 14.80 -24.65
N LEU A 428 -18.94 14.29 -23.43
CA LEU A 428 -17.86 13.50 -22.82
C LEU A 428 -17.68 12.14 -23.51
N PHE A 429 -18.77 11.45 -23.82
CA PHE A 429 -18.72 10.18 -24.56
C PHE A 429 -18.22 10.37 -25.99
N GLU A 430 -18.55 11.49 -26.65
CA GLU A 430 -18.03 11.82 -27.98
C GLU A 430 -16.55 12.14 -27.97
N ARG A 431 -16.03 12.80 -26.92
CA ARG A 431 -14.58 12.94 -26.72
C ARG A 431 -13.91 11.57 -26.61
N VAL A 432 -14.51 10.64 -25.88
CA VAL A 432 -14.01 9.25 -25.79
C VAL A 432 -14.06 8.54 -27.15
N CYS A 433 -15.13 8.75 -27.91
CA CYS A 433 -15.23 8.26 -29.28
C CYS A 433 -14.12 8.83 -30.19
N ALA A 434 -13.79 10.11 -30.04
CA ALA A 434 -12.71 10.77 -30.79
C ALA A 434 -11.33 10.17 -30.47
N MET A 435 -11.13 9.66 -29.25
CA MET A 435 -9.96 8.88 -28.84
C MET A 435 -9.92 7.45 -29.41
N LYS A 436 -10.80 7.12 -30.38
CA LYS A 436 -10.93 5.79 -31.00
C LYS A 436 -11.33 4.67 -30.03
N VAL A 437 -11.91 5.04 -28.89
CA VAL A 437 -12.45 4.09 -27.94
C VAL A 437 -13.89 3.77 -28.31
N ARG A 438 -14.10 2.56 -28.82
CA ARG A 438 -15.39 2.04 -29.31
C ARG A 438 -16.54 2.26 -28.33
N ALA A 439 -16.30 2.01 -27.03
CA ALA A 439 -17.29 2.17 -25.98
C ALA A 439 -17.84 3.60 -25.87
N GLY A 440 -17.01 4.63 -26.13
CA GLY A 440 -17.47 6.02 -26.13
C GLY A 440 -18.47 6.31 -27.24
N CYS A 441 -18.21 5.81 -28.45
CA CYS A 441 -19.13 5.97 -29.57
C CYS A 441 -20.49 5.30 -29.30
N VAL A 442 -20.47 4.09 -28.73
CA VAL A 442 -21.69 3.35 -28.38
C VAL A 442 -22.48 4.06 -27.27
N ARG A 443 -21.81 4.54 -26.22
CA ARG A 443 -22.46 5.30 -25.14
C ARG A 443 -23.05 6.61 -25.63
N ALA A 444 -22.30 7.37 -26.44
CA ALA A 444 -22.78 8.60 -27.03
C ALA A 444 -24.03 8.34 -27.90
N ALA A 445 -23.99 7.33 -28.78
CA ALA A 445 -25.10 6.98 -29.66
C ALA A 445 -26.39 6.64 -28.90
N ARG A 446 -26.25 5.93 -27.78
CA ARG A 446 -27.36 5.51 -26.91
C ARG A 446 -28.05 6.69 -26.22
N VAL A 447 -27.30 7.76 -25.91
CA VAL A 447 -27.79 8.90 -25.12
C VAL A 447 -28.16 10.10 -25.98
N ALA A 448 -27.55 10.26 -27.16
CA ALA A 448 -27.72 11.43 -28.03
C ALA A 448 -29.19 11.77 -28.35
N GLY A 449 -30.06 10.77 -28.47
CA GLY A 449 -31.50 10.93 -28.73
C GLY A 449 -31.85 11.42 -30.14
N GLU A 450 -30.99 12.21 -30.77
CA GLU A 450 -31.09 12.69 -32.14
C GLU A 450 -30.72 11.61 -33.15
N ARG A 451 -31.66 11.27 -34.06
CA ARG A 451 -31.50 10.18 -35.03
C ARG A 451 -30.21 10.28 -35.84
N ASP A 452 -29.93 11.43 -36.43
CA ASP A 452 -28.79 11.61 -37.34
C ASP A 452 -27.46 11.52 -36.58
N ARG A 453 -27.39 12.12 -35.39
CA ARG A 453 -26.23 12.05 -34.50
C ARG A 453 -25.99 10.60 -34.04
N THR A 454 -27.05 9.89 -33.64
CA THR A 454 -26.99 8.46 -33.29
C THR A 454 -26.49 7.62 -34.46
N PHE A 455 -27.00 7.83 -35.68
CA PHE A 455 -26.54 7.11 -36.88
C PHE A 455 -25.05 7.31 -37.14
N LEU A 456 -24.56 8.55 -37.06
CA LEU A 456 -23.14 8.87 -37.24
C LEU A 456 -22.25 8.20 -36.18
N LEU A 457 -22.68 8.22 -34.92
CA LEU A 457 -21.94 7.62 -33.80
C LEU A 457 -21.91 6.09 -33.86
N LEU A 458 -23.02 5.45 -34.23
CA LEU A 458 -23.08 4.00 -34.47
C LEU A 458 -22.18 3.59 -35.63
N GLY A 459 -22.16 4.38 -36.71
CA GLY A 459 -21.23 4.20 -37.83
C GLY A 459 -19.76 4.24 -37.39
N LYS A 460 -19.39 5.22 -36.56
CA LYS A 460 -18.03 5.28 -35.98
C LYS A 460 -17.73 4.05 -35.13
N ALA A 461 -18.64 3.63 -34.25
CA ALA A 461 -18.48 2.42 -33.44
C ALA A 461 -18.30 1.16 -34.30
N CYS A 462 -19.06 1.04 -35.39
CA CYS A 462 -18.93 -0.03 -36.38
C CYS A 462 -17.52 -0.07 -36.99
N THR A 463 -17.00 1.08 -37.45
CA THR A 463 -15.63 1.16 -38.01
C THR A 463 -14.55 0.77 -36.99
N LEU A 464 -14.82 0.96 -35.69
CA LEU A 464 -13.95 0.57 -34.57
C LEU A 464 -14.13 -0.89 -34.12
N GLY A 465 -14.91 -1.69 -34.86
CA GLY A 465 -15.06 -3.13 -34.59
C GLY A 465 -16.30 -3.51 -33.79
N GLU A 466 -17.32 -2.65 -33.65
CA GLU A 466 -18.57 -3.01 -32.95
C GLU A 466 -19.63 -3.55 -33.92
N LEU A 467 -19.77 -4.87 -34.00
CA LEU A 467 -20.76 -5.50 -34.89
C LEU A 467 -22.19 -5.04 -34.59
N ASP A 468 -22.57 -4.98 -33.32
CA ASP A 468 -23.92 -4.56 -32.91
C ASP A 468 -24.22 -3.13 -33.35
N ALA A 469 -23.21 -2.25 -33.37
CA ALA A 469 -23.37 -0.89 -33.86
C ALA A 469 -23.52 -0.85 -35.39
N CYS A 470 -22.85 -1.73 -36.13
CA CYS A 470 -23.08 -1.88 -37.58
C CYS A 470 -24.53 -2.25 -37.87
N MET A 471 -25.07 -3.21 -37.12
CA MET A 471 -26.46 -3.66 -37.30
C MET A 471 -27.47 -2.57 -36.92
N GLN A 472 -27.26 -1.86 -35.81
CA GLN A 472 -28.12 -0.75 -35.42
C GLN A 472 -28.04 0.42 -36.41
N ALA A 473 -26.85 0.76 -36.91
CA ALA A 473 -26.69 1.79 -37.94
C ALA A 473 -27.40 1.39 -39.24
N ALA A 474 -27.28 0.12 -39.64
CA ALA A 474 -27.97 -0.42 -40.81
C ALA A 474 -29.50 -0.31 -40.71
N GLU A 475 -30.05 -0.64 -39.54
CA GLU A 475 -31.48 -0.53 -39.29
C GLU A 475 -31.95 0.92 -39.28
N LEU A 476 -31.18 1.81 -38.66
CA LEU A 476 -31.49 3.23 -38.58
C LEU A 476 -31.37 3.93 -39.95
N GLY A 477 -30.44 3.51 -40.80
CA GLY A 477 -30.25 4.07 -42.14
C GLY A 477 -31.07 3.40 -43.24
N GLY A 478 -31.74 2.28 -42.94
CA GLY A 478 -32.50 1.48 -43.90
C GLY A 478 -31.64 0.75 -44.95
N ILE A 479 -32.14 -0.40 -45.44
CA ILE A 479 -31.44 -1.24 -46.44
C ILE A 479 -31.33 -0.55 -47.81
N SER A 480 -32.31 0.27 -48.16
CA SER A 480 -32.33 1.04 -49.42
C SER A 480 -31.62 2.39 -49.32
N GLY A 481 -31.14 2.76 -48.13
CA GLY A 481 -30.52 4.06 -47.84
C GLY A 481 -29.08 3.94 -47.36
N GLU A 482 -28.68 4.90 -46.52
CA GLU A 482 -27.32 4.96 -45.97
C GLU A 482 -26.97 3.79 -45.04
N GLY A 483 -27.97 3.01 -44.60
CA GLY A 483 -27.79 1.83 -43.77
C GLY A 483 -27.15 0.64 -44.51
N ARG A 484 -27.30 0.57 -45.84
CA ARG A 484 -26.78 -0.53 -46.66
C ARG A 484 -25.27 -0.72 -46.48
N ARG A 485 -24.51 0.37 -46.41
CA ARG A 485 -23.04 0.31 -46.25
C ARG A 485 -22.64 -0.41 -44.96
N TRP A 486 -23.41 -0.25 -43.89
CA TRP A 486 -23.11 -0.86 -42.60
C TRP A 486 -23.47 -2.35 -42.56
N LEU A 487 -24.47 -2.79 -43.34
CA LEU A 487 -24.70 -4.22 -43.58
C LEU A 487 -23.53 -4.84 -44.33
N VAL A 488 -23.03 -4.17 -45.37
CA VAL A 488 -21.88 -4.64 -46.14
C VAL A 488 -20.67 -4.80 -45.23
N GLU A 489 -20.35 -3.78 -44.42
CA GLU A 489 -19.27 -3.87 -43.42
C GLU A 489 -19.49 -5.04 -42.44
N ALA A 490 -20.71 -5.21 -41.90
CA ALA A 490 -21.05 -6.34 -41.02
C ALA A 490 -20.85 -7.71 -41.70
N CYS A 491 -21.22 -7.82 -42.98
CA CYS A 491 -21.07 -9.04 -43.75
C CYS A 491 -19.59 -9.33 -44.07
N GLU A 492 -18.87 -8.37 -44.65
CA GLU A 492 -17.53 -8.60 -45.19
C GLU A 492 -16.47 -8.65 -44.09
N ARG A 493 -16.49 -7.69 -43.16
CA ARG A 493 -15.48 -7.58 -42.11
C ARG A 493 -15.71 -8.56 -40.97
N PHE A 494 -16.96 -8.72 -40.54
CA PHE A 494 -17.29 -9.57 -39.38
C PHE A 494 -17.79 -10.96 -39.78
N ARG A 495 -18.01 -11.22 -41.07
CA ARG A 495 -18.60 -12.49 -41.56
C ARG A 495 -19.96 -12.77 -40.92
N HIS A 496 -20.74 -11.72 -40.63
CA HIS A 496 -22.03 -11.83 -39.98
C HIS A 496 -23.10 -12.32 -40.96
N ALA A 497 -23.44 -13.61 -40.89
CA ALA A 497 -24.35 -14.28 -41.84
C ALA A 497 -25.72 -13.57 -42.01
N PRO A 498 -26.41 -13.12 -40.94
CA PRO A 498 -27.68 -12.41 -41.09
C PRO A 498 -27.55 -11.09 -41.88
N ALA A 499 -26.42 -10.40 -41.77
CA ALA A 499 -26.18 -9.19 -42.57
C ALA A 499 -25.99 -9.54 -44.04
N CYS A 500 -25.24 -10.60 -44.35
CA CYS A 500 -25.01 -11.06 -45.72
C CYS A 500 -26.31 -11.49 -46.42
N GLU A 501 -27.23 -12.13 -45.69
CA GLU A 501 -28.54 -12.53 -46.23
C GLU A 501 -29.40 -11.30 -46.54
N ARG A 502 -29.44 -10.31 -45.64
CA ARG A 502 -30.19 -9.05 -45.82
C ARG A 502 -29.68 -8.16 -46.98
N ILE A 503 -28.46 -8.40 -47.48
CA ILE A 503 -27.93 -7.68 -48.66
C ILE A 503 -28.36 -8.37 -49.97
N LYS A 504 -28.57 -9.69 -49.92
CA LYS A 504 -28.91 -10.53 -51.07
C LYS A 504 -30.40 -10.55 -51.38
N GLY A 505 -31.24 -10.48 -50.35
CA GLY A 505 -32.67 -10.23 -50.46
C GLY A 505 -32.97 -8.75 -50.64
#